data_AF-A0A9W8XJK2-F1
#
_entry.id   AF-A0A9W8XJK2-F1
#
_cell.length_a   1.000
_cell.length_b   1.000
_cell.length_c   1.000
_cell.angle_alpha   90.00
_cell.angle_beta   90.00
_cell.angle_gamma   90.00
#
_symmetry.space_group_name_H-M   'P 1'
#
loop_
_entity.id
_entity.type
_entity.pdbx_description
1 polymer ?
#
loop_
_entity_poly.entity_id
_entity_poly.type
_entity_poly.pdbx_seq_one_letter_code
_entity_poly.pdbx_strand_id
1 'polypeptide(L)'
;MAATTEPATVPEEHPDAPEIRRQVEYYFSDENLPIDLHLLQCCGGRENQPVSISRICGFKKMRGFKPKSMVPAALRKSAFLVVSEDGKQVSRKVALRGPCALDPDYFKDDEIAYDPRARVPAVQPVPLLPQTKAEYPEGKSKNMMKPTGFEHTYVEPPITPDEAQEEDAMYDPDKHFVERIEIAIQRFKQKRRMHEQYSNIFNKWMRFGGVDSAPRMSSFFPAHYGFNPHQIKTACQVLRSFYNYLIYHSVCPEYRDDLDKARKLCDTAEIELSKSYNAGLALPGAFNTAASTIFGGSKAGTYTGNVEWAIKLKEEGVDLQETSSKPCSTKAVKVLRDESFSLEVVTISPSDQLTREMYARQNGFTASKLQLQPLGTLVCRSFYLDDFNEYDLPKNKYSNGRLSKSEDGKQYEFWIEDRVLEECFVGMKLDARILTLAGGITILDDVREAMCSFYKWLPNELWMHRHPKEVVIRKKDLDEESEADVEDGEGGESKFADDESVYGE
;
A
#
# COMPACT_ATOMS: atom_id res chain seq x y z
N MET A 1 -17.97 9.75 -70.78
CA MET A 1 -17.41 11.11 -70.60
C MET A 1 -17.91 11.63 -69.26
N ALA A 2 -17.12 12.11 -68.31
CA ALA A 2 -15.68 12.11 -68.08
C ALA A 2 -15.55 11.93 -66.55
N ALA A 3 -14.64 11.06 -66.11
CA ALA A 3 -14.33 10.90 -64.71
C ALA A 3 -13.67 12.19 -64.21
N THR A 4 -14.34 12.90 -63.31
CA THR A 4 -13.76 13.97 -62.51
C THR A 4 -12.77 13.34 -61.54
N THR A 5 -11.50 13.37 -61.93
CA THR A 5 -10.36 13.11 -61.04
C THR A 5 -10.32 14.22 -59.98
N GLU A 6 -10.62 13.85 -58.74
CA GLU A 6 -10.27 14.67 -57.58
C GLU A 6 -8.74 14.87 -57.56
N PRO A 7 -8.24 16.09 -57.30
CA PRO A 7 -6.81 16.30 -57.16
C PRO A 7 -6.34 15.64 -55.87
N ALA A 8 -5.39 14.73 -55.99
CA ALA A 8 -4.67 14.16 -54.85
C ALA A 8 -4.12 15.31 -53.99
N THR A 9 -4.56 15.36 -52.73
CA THR A 9 -4.09 16.31 -51.73
C THR A 9 -2.58 16.17 -51.57
N VAL A 10 -1.84 17.21 -51.94
CA VAL A 10 -0.41 17.33 -51.65
C VAL A 10 -0.29 17.27 -50.12
N PRO A 11 0.56 16.39 -49.54
CA PRO A 11 0.72 16.36 -48.09
C PRO A 11 1.19 17.74 -47.65
N GLU A 12 0.38 18.41 -46.82
CA GLU A 12 0.71 19.71 -46.25
C GLU A 12 2.12 19.61 -45.65
N GLU A 13 3.04 20.44 -46.15
CA GLU A 13 4.39 20.47 -45.62
C GLU A 13 4.41 21.23 -44.30
N HIS A 14 5.36 20.87 -43.44
CA HIS A 14 5.62 21.65 -42.24
C HIS A 14 5.93 23.12 -42.65
N PRO A 15 5.40 24.14 -41.96
CA PRO A 15 5.65 25.55 -42.30
C PRO A 15 7.13 25.88 -42.41
N ASP A 16 7.95 25.31 -41.51
CA ASP A 16 9.40 25.43 -41.51
C ASP A 16 10.15 24.31 -42.28
N ALA A 17 9.51 23.64 -43.25
CA ALA A 17 10.12 22.55 -44.02
C ALA A 17 11.51 22.90 -44.63
N PRO A 18 11.74 24.12 -45.18
CA PRO A 18 13.07 24.51 -45.67
C PRO A 18 14.13 24.53 -44.58
N GLU A 19 13.78 25.02 -43.39
CA GLU A 19 14.68 25.12 -42.24
C GLU A 19 15.02 23.73 -41.67
N ILE A 20 14.02 22.85 -41.58
CA ILE A 20 14.20 21.45 -41.18
C ILE A 20 15.19 20.74 -42.12
N ARG A 21 15.01 20.90 -43.45
CA ARG A 21 15.93 20.32 -44.44
C ARG A 21 17.34 20.85 -44.24
N ARG A 22 17.50 22.16 -44.20
CA ARG A 22 18.80 22.82 -44.00
C ARG A 22 19.51 22.31 -42.74
N GLN A 23 18.77 22.20 -41.64
CA GLN A 23 19.35 21.79 -40.36
C GLN A 23 19.77 20.32 -40.34
N VAL A 24 18.99 19.42 -40.95
CA VAL A 24 19.33 17.99 -41.02
C VAL A 24 20.43 17.74 -42.06
N GLU A 25 20.39 18.42 -43.21
CA GLU A 25 21.47 18.39 -44.20
C GLU A 25 22.79 18.89 -43.61
N TYR A 26 22.76 19.96 -42.81
CA TYR A 26 23.94 20.42 -42.08
C TYR A 26 24.51 19.35 -41.14
N TYR A 27 23.67 18.63 -40.39
CA TYR A 27 24.17 17.55 -39.52
C TYR A 27 24.93 16.47 -40.29
N PHE A 28 24.39 16.06 -41.45
CA PHE A 28 25.00 15.04 -42.31
C PHE A 28 26.03 15.57 -43.31
N SER A 29 26.30 16.88 -43.31
CA SER A 29 27.24 17.53 -44.23
C SER A 29 28.67 17.02 -44.04
N ASP A 30 29.50 17.18 -45.07
CA ASP A 30 30.92 16.80 -45.03
C ASP A 30 31.74 17.68 -44.07
N GLU A 31 31.22 18.83 -43.65
CA GLU A 31 31.85 19.70 -42.64
C GLU A 31 31.58 19.21 -41.21
N ASN A 32 30.35 18.76 -40.93
CA ASN A 32 29.92 18.41 -39.57
C ASN A 32 30.05 16.91 -39.25
N LEU A 33 29.72 16.01 -40.20
CA LEU A 33 29.68 14.58 -39.91
C LEU A 33 31.05 13.98 -39.51
N PRO A 34 32.19 14.32 -40.14
CA PRO A 34 33.49 13.76 -39.76
C PRO A 34 33.92 14.06 -38.32
N ILE A 35 33.39 15.14 -37.74
CA ILE A 35 33.77 15.65 -36.42
C ILE A 35 32.75 15.33 -35.31
N ASP A 36 31.50 15.04 -35.66
CA ASP A 36 30.41 14.83 -34.72
C ASP A 36 30.37 13.37 -34.22
N LEU A 37 31.07 13.09 -33.12
CA LEU A 37 31.15 11.75 -32.52
C LEU A 37 29.76 11.14 -32.26
N HIS A 38 28.79 11.95 -31.82
CA HIS A 38 27.45 11.46 -31.49
C HIS A 38 26.69 11.02 -32.74
N LEU A 39 26.79 11.77 -33.84
CA LEU A 39 26.17 11.39 -35.10
C LEU A 39 26.91 10.22 -35.77
N LEU A 40 28.25 10.19 -35.69
CA LEU A 40 29.06 9.05 -36.14
C LEU A 40 28.70 7.75 -35.41
N GLN A 41 28.47 7.81 -34.10
CA GLN A 41 27.96 6.68 -33.30
C GLN A 41 26.55 6.25 -33.71
N CYS A 42 25.75 7.14 -34.30
CA CYS A 42 24.42 6.80 -34.78
C CYS A 42 24.44 6.11 -36.15
N CYS A 43 25.35 6.49 -37.04
CA CYS A 43 25.41 5.97 -38.42
C CYS A 43 26.58 5.01 -38.70
N GLY A 44 27.40 4.68 -37.71
CA GLY A 44 28.60 3.86 -37.92
C GLY A 44 29.66 4.54 -38.78
N GLY A 45 29.70 5.88 -38.75
CA GLY A 45 30.61 6.70 -39.55
C GLY A 45 30.53 6.40 -41.05
N ARG A 46 31.58 5.77 -41.59
CA ARG A 46 31.71 5.46 -43.02
C ARG A 46 30.75 4.36 -43.49
N GLU A 47 30.21 3.56 -42.57
CA GLU A 47 29.19 2.54 -42.89
C GLU A 47 27.83 3.15 -43.29
N ASN A 48 27.59 4.43 -42.98
CA ASN A 48 26.38 5.18 -43.35
C ASN A 48 25.07 4.45 -43.01
N GLN A 49 25.03 3.81 -41.85
CA GLN A 49 23.86 3.12 -41.34
C GLN A 49 22.68 4.09 -41.15
N PRO A 50 21.42 3.67 -41.43
CA PRO A 50 20.25 4.53 -41.27
C PRO A 50 20.02 4.98 -39.81
N VAL A 51 19.80 6.29 -39.63
CA VAL A 51 19.57 6.91 -38.31
C VAL A 51 18.09 7.19 -38.09
N SER A 52 17.58 6.95 -36.87
CA SER A 52 16.19 7.22 -36.53
C SER A 52 15.85 8.72 -36.61
N ILE A 53 14.81 9.08 -37.38
CA ILE A 53 14.28 10.45 -37.45
C ILE A 53 13.76 10.89 -36.08
N SER A 54 13.21 9.96 -35.28
CA SER A 54 12.78 10.24 -33.90
C SER A 54 13.93 10.73 -33.03
N ARG A 55 15.13 10.16 -33.21
CA ARG A 55 16.35 10.59 -32.51
C ARG A 55 16.84 11.95 -33.00
N ILE A 56 16.83 12.19 -34.31
CA ILE A 56 17.22 13.50 -34.89
C ILE A 56 16.30 14.61 -34.37
N CYS A 57 14.99 14.37 -34.30
CA CYS A 57 14.01 15.29 -33.71
C CYS A 57 14.24 15.55 -32.19
N GLY A 58 15.12 14.78 -31.53
CA GLY A 58 15.57 15.01 -30.15
C GLY A 58 16.80 15.92 -30.02
N PHE A 59 17.47 16.26 -31.12
CA PHE A 59 18.66 17.12 -31.11
C PHE A 59 18.29 18.55 -30.75
N LYS A 60 19.18 19.27 -30.06
CA LYS A 60 18.90 20.60 -29.48
C LYS A 60 18.25 21.56 -30.49
N LYS A 61 18.77 21.65 -31.72
CA LYS A 61 18.22 22.55 -32.76
C LYS A 61 16.99 21.99 -33.48
N MET A 62 16.68 20.70 -33.33
CA MET A 62 15.50 20.06 -33.95
C MET A 62 14.28 19.98 -33.03
N ARG A 63 14.45 20.10 -31.71
CA ARG A 63 13.36 19.96 -30.73
C ARG A 63 12.23 20.97 -30.91
N GLY A 64 12.53 22.13 -31.49
CA GLY A 64 11.57 23.22 -31.70
C GLY A 64 10.57 22.97 -32.83
N PHE A 65 10.91 22.12 -33.82
CA PHE A 65 10.03 21.85 -34.96
C PHE A 65 8.94 20.84 -34.59
N LYS A 66 7.69 21.32 -34.49
CA LYS A 66 6.50 20.52 -34.19
C LYS A 66 5.42 20.84 -35.24
N PRO A 67 4.70 19.82 -35.77
CA PRO A 67 4.65 18.43 -35.30
C PRO A 67 5.71 17.50 -35.92
N LYS A 68 6.21 16.54 -35.12
CA LYS A 68 7.27 15.59 -35.54
C LYS A 68 6.86 14.63 -36.66
N SER A 69 5.55 14.44 -36.87
CA SER A 69 5.00 13.60 -37.94
C SER A 69 5.21 14.17 -39.34
N MET A 70 5.41 15.49 -39.47
CA MET A 70 5.58 16.17 -40.76
C MET A 70 7.06 16.29 -41.19
N VAL A 71 8.00 16.00 -40.28
CA VAL A 71 9.45 16.03 -40.55
C VAL A 71 9.86 15.07 -41.68
N PRO A 72 9.38 13.81 -41.74
CA PRO A 72 9.73 12.90 -42.85
C PRO A 72 9.29 13.43 -44.22
N ALA A 73 8.13 14.08 -44.30
CA ALA A 73 7.63 14.67 -45.56
C ALA A 73 8.55 15.79 -46.06
N ALA A 74 9.02 16.66 -45.15
CA ALA A 74 9.99 17.71 -45.48
C ALA A 74 11.34 17.12 -45.95
N LEU A 75 11.83 16.09 -45.26
CA LEU A 75 13.12 15.45 -45.56
C LEU A 75 13.12 14.67 -46.89
N ARG A 76 11.98 14.11 -47.32
CA ARG A 76 11.86 13.42 -48.62
C ARG A 76 12.15 14.30 -49.83
N LYS A 77 12.04 15.63 -49.69
CA LYS A 77 12.38 16.59 -50.75
C LYS A 77 13.86 17.01 -50.77
N SER A 78 14.68 16.50 -49.84
CA SER A 78 16.12 16.75 -49.84
C SER A 78 16.80 16.04 -51.02
N ALA A 79 17.74 16.71 -51.67
CA ALA A 79 18.59 16.09 -52.70
C ALA A 79 19.77 15.29 -52.09
N PHE A 80 20.07 15.54 -50.82
CA PHE A 80 21.26 15.04 -50.11
C PHE A 80 20.97 13.81 -49.23
N LEU A 81 19.74 13.71 -48.73
CA LEU A 81 19.31 12.66 -47.78
C LEU A 81 18.35 11.67 -48.44
N VAL A 82 18.37 10.43 -47.98
CA VAL A 82 17.40 9.39 -48.34
C VAL A 82 16.63 9.01 -47.08
N VAL A 83 15.30 9.12 -47.16
CA VAL A 83 14.38 8.69 -46.10
C VAL A 83 13.87 7.30 -46.45
N SER A 84 13.88 6.39 -45.48
CA SER A 84 13.33 5.03 -45.61
C SER A 84 11.84 5.07 -46.00
N GLU A 85 11.35 4.04 -46.68
CA GLU A 85 9.94 3.93 -47.13
C GLU A 85 8.96 4.11 -45.97
N ASP A 86 9.30 3.57 -44.79
CA ASP A 86 8.52 3.68 -43.56
C ASP A 86 8.52 5.09 -42.93
N GLY A 87 9.35 6.02 -43.45
CA GLY A 87 9.48 7.38 -42.94
C GLY A 87 10.11 7.47 -41.54
N LYS A 88 10.73 6.40 -41.03
CA LYS A 88 11.28 6.35 -39.66
C LYS A 88 12.78 6.59 -39.59
N GLN A 89 13.50 6.32 -40.68
CA GLN A 89 14.96 6.44 -40.74
C GLN A 89 15.42 7.35 -41.89
N VAL A 90 16.60 7.95 -41.71
CA VAL A 90 17.26 8.79 -42.71
C VAL A 90 18.75 8.45 -42.78
N SER A 91 19.30 8.41 -43.99
CA SER A 91 20.73 8.22 -44.26
C SER A 91 21.20 9.19 -45.35
N ARG A 92 22.52 9.35 -45.50
CA ARG A 92 23.05 10.11 -46.63
C ARG A 92 22.87 9.33 -47.92
N LYS A 93 22.55 10.04 -49.01
CA LYS A 93 22.52 9.45 -50.35
C LYS A 93 23.89 8.94 -50.79
N VAL A 94 24.95 9.69 -50.44
CA VAL A 94 26.35 9.31 -50.66
C VAL A 94 27.03 9.22 -49.30
N ALA A 95 27.56 8.04 -48.98
CA ALA A 95 28.29 7.80 -47.74
C ALA A 95 29.47 8.78 -47.56
N LEU A 96 29.85 9.02 -46.31
CA LEU A 96 30.96 9.91 -45.98
C LEU A 96 32.26 9.43 -46.65
N ARG A 97 32.96 10.35 -47.32
CA ARG A 97 34.26 10.09 -47.94
C ARG A 97 35.35 10.77 -47.10
N GLY A 98 36.45 10.07 -46.88
CA GLY A 98 37.58 10.58 -46.08
C GLY A 98 37.59 10.08 -44.63
N PRO A 99 38.65 10.43 -43.87
CA PRO A 99 38.81 10.00 -42.49
C PRO A 99 37.85 10.78 -41.57
N CYS A 100 37.46 10.16 -40.45
CA CYS A 100 36.52 10.73 -39.47
C CYS A 100 37.00 10.47 -38.04
N ALA A 101 36.39 11.13 -37.06
CA ALA A 101 36.75 11.04 -35.64
C ALA A 101 36.65 9.64 -35.00
N LEU A 102 36.09 8.63 -35.70
CA LEU A 102 36.15 7.23 -35.27
C LEU A 102 37.49 6.55 -35.63
N ASP A 103 38.25 7.12 -36.55
CA ASP A 103 39.51 6.56 -37.03
C ASP A 103 40.64 6.85 -36.03
N PRO A 104 41.46 5.84 -35.66
CA PRO A 104 42.49 6.00 -34.63
C PRO A 104 43.52 7.10 -34.92
N ASP A 105 43.72 7.39 -36.21
CA ASP A 105 44.75 8.32 -36.69
C ASP A 105 44.20 9.72 -37.01
N TYR A 106 42.90 9.96 -36.84
CA TYR A 106 42.25 11.21 -37.24
C TYR A 106 42.79 12.45 -36.51
N PHE A 107 43.24 12.28 -35.27
CA PHE A 107 43.78 13.35 -34.44
C PHE A 107 45.32 13.30 -34.29
N LYS A 108 46.04 12.50 -35.11
CA LYS A 108 47.49 12.31 -35.00
C LYS A 108 48.35 13.29 -35.79
N ASP A 109 47.78 14.17 -36.63
CA ASP A 109 48.56 15.19 -37.33
C ASP A 109 48.88 16.37 -36.40
N ASP A 110 50.16 16.49 -36.04
CA ASP A 110 50.75 17.38 -35.01
C ASP A 110 50.78 18.90 -35.34
N GLU A 111 50.04 19.39 -36.35
CA GLU A 111 50.13 20.81 -36.79
C GLU A 111 49.00 21.72 -36.29
N ILE A 112 48.02 21.22 -35.52
CA ILE A 112 46.91 22.05 -35.02
C ILE A 112 47.08 22.29 -33.52
N ALA A 113 47.28 23.55 -33.15
CA ALA A 113 47.47 24.05 -31.78
C ALA A 113 46.48 23.43 -30.77
N TYR A 114 47.02 22.92 -29.67
CA TYR A 114 46.31 22.31 -28.55
C TYR A 114 45.41 23.34 -27.83
N ASP A 115 44.10 23.32 -28.09
CA ASP A 115 43.09 23.89 -27.19
C ASP A 115 42.82 22.88 -26.06
N PRO A 116 42.84 23.24 -24.77
CA PRO A 116 42.47 22.34 -23.66
C PRO A 116 41.02 21.81 -23.72
N ARG A 117 40.16 22.39 -24.58
CA ARG A 117 38.84 21.85 -24.95
C ARG A 117 38.87 20.94 -26.18
N ALA A 118 40.04 20.71 -26.77
CA ALA A 118 40.24 19.81 -27.89
C ALA A 118 39.96 18.36 -27.46
N ARG A 119 38.75 17.93 -27.84
CA ARG A 119 38.30 16.58 -28.18
C ARG A 119 39.25 15.45 -27.77
N VAL A 120 38.88 14.78 -26.68
CA VAL A 120 39.47 13.50 -26.28
C VAL A 120 39.25 12.48 -27.42
N PRO A 121 40.30 11.79 -27.89
CA PRO A 121 40.15 10.70 -28.85
C PRO A 121 39.14 9.66 -28.34
N ALA A 122 38.28 9.15 -29.22
CA ALA A 122 37.27 8.19 -28.81
C ALA A 122 37.94 6.88 -28.35
N VAL A 123 37.55 6.36 -27.18
CA VAL A 123 38.04 5.07 -26.68
C VAL A 123 37.47 3.96 -27.57
N GLN A 124 38.35 3.20 -28.24
CA GLN A 124 37.94 2.12 -29.14
C GLN A 124 37.78 0.78 -28.40
N PRO A 125 36.81 -0.06 -28.79
CA PRO A 125 35.83 0.14 -29.86
C PRO A 125 34.69 1.07 -29.43
N VAL A 126 34.31 2.00 -30.30
CA VAL A 126 33.19 2.91 -30.05
C VAL A 126 31.88 2.20 -30.42
N PRO A 127 30.99 1.88 -29.47
CA PRO A 127 29.76 1.17 -29.79
C PRO A 127 28.75 2.07 -30.51
N LEU A 128 27.95 1.48 -31.39
CA LEU A 128 26.82 2.15 -32.03
C LEU A 128 25.73 2.50 -31.01
N LEU A 129 25.12 3.67 -31.15
CA LEU A 129 24.00 4.07 -30.30
C LEU A 129 22.71 3.34 -30.72
N PRO A 130 21.96 2.73 -29.78
CA PRO A 130 20.74 1.97 -30.09
C PRO A 130 19.67 2.91 -30.65
N GLN A 131 19.20 2.68 -31.88
CA GLN A 131 18.30 3.59 -32.61
C GLN A 131 16.84 3.53 -32.13
N THR A 132 16.46 2.47 -31.43
CA THR A 132 15.11 2.29 -30.85
C THR A 132 15.06 2.79 -29.40
N LYS A 133 13.86 3.17 -28.94
CA LYS A 133 13.64 3.45 -27.52
C LYS A 133 13.78 2.14 -26.74
N ALA A 134 14.41 2.20 -25.57
CA ALA A 134 14.40 1.08 -24.65
C ALA A 134 12.97 0.74 -24.26
N GLU A 135 12.58 -0.53 -24.44
CA GLU A 135 11.29 -1.04 -24.02
C GLU A 135 11.35 -1.36 -22.52
N TYR A 136 10.27 -1.00 -21.84
CA TYR A 136 10.09 -1.25 -20.41
C TYR A 136 8.78 -2.01 -20.22
N PRO A 137 8.63 -2.78 -19.13
CA PRO A 137 7.38 -3.43 -18.81
C PRO A 137 6.22 -2.42 -18.83
N GLU A 138 5.04 -2.88 -19.24
CA GLU A 138 3.86 -2.03 -19.36
C GLU A 138 3.60 -1.23 -18.05
N GLY A 139 3.45 0.08 -18.18
CA GLY A 139 3.28 1.00 -17.05
C GLY A 139 4.55 1.36 -16.26
N LYS A 140 5.74 0.80 -16.57
CA LYS A 140 6.99 1.11 -15.86
C LYS A 140 7.90 2.03 -16.69
N SER A 141 8.40 3.10 -16.07
CA SER A 141 9.39 3.99 -16.68
C SER A 141 10.83 3.63 -16.26
N LYS A 142 11.83 4.12 -17.01
CA LYS A 142 13.26 4.00 -16.66
C LYS A 142 13.55 4.42 -15.21
N ASN A 143 12.89 5.47 -14.72
CA ASN A 143 13.11 5.98 -13.37
C ASN A 143 12.45 5.12 -12.29
N MET A 144 11.42 4.35 -12.63
CA MET A 144 10.76 3.40 -11.72
C MET A 144 11.54 2.09 -11.54
N MET A 145 12.52 1.81 -12.40
CA MET A 145 13.39 0.64 -12.25
C MET A 145 14.65 0.91 -11.44
N LYS A 146 14.90 2.17 -11.05
CA LYS A 146 16.04 2.50 -10.20
C LYS A 146 15.76 2.04 -8.77
N PRO A 147 16.78 1.61 -8.01
CA PRO A 147 16.63 1.30 -6.59
C PRO A 147 16.02 2.47 -5.83
N THR A 148 15.12 2.14 -4.92
CA THR A 148 14.27 3.08 -4.20
C THR A 148 14.86 3.54 -2.88
N GLY A 149 15.77 2.74 -2.31
CA GLY A 149 16.31 2.93 -0.97
C GLY A 149 15.47 2.29 0.14
N PHE A 150 14.44 1.53 -0.24
CA PHE A 150 13.60 0.73 0.67
C PHE A 150 13.88 -0.77 0.52
N GLU A 151 14.79 -1.17 -0.34
CA GLU A 151 15.19 -2.58 -0.50
C GLU A 151 15.85 -3.09 0.78
N HIS A 152 15.62 -4.35 1.14
CA HIS A 152 16.24 -4.97 2.33
C HIS A 152 17.78 -5.01 2.23
N THR A 153 18.32 -5.02 1.02
CA THR A 153 19.77 -5.01 0.75
C THR A 153 20.34 -3.59 0.62
N TYR A 154 19.51 -2.55 0.77
CA TYR A 154 19.97 -1.19 0.68
C TYR A 154 20.86 -0.84 1.88
N VAL A 155 22.07 -0.39 1.57
CA VAL A 155 23.04 0.13 2.54
C VAL A 155 23.25 1.60 2.21
N GLU A 156 23.25 2.46 3.24
CA GLU A 156 23.56 3.87 3.04
C GLU A 156 24.96 4.01 2.43
N PRO A 157 25.14 4.90 1.42
CA PRO A 157 26.45 5.16 0.89
C PRO A 157 27.36 5.73 1.99
N PRO A 158 28.66 5.38 1.98
CA PRO A 158 29.61 5.95 2.93
C PRO A 158 29.66 7.46 2.76
N ILE A 159 29.66 8.17 3.89
CA ILE A 159 29.64 9.63 3.95
C ILE A 159 31.08 10.13 3.85
N THR A 160 31.30 11.22 3.11
CA THR A 160 32.61 11.88 3.11
C THR A 160 32.88 12.57 4.47
N PRO A 161 34.14 12.77 4.89
CA PRO A 161 34.44 13.43 6.17
C PRO A 161 33.79 14.81 6.31
N ASP A 162 33.74 15.60 5.22
CA ASP A 162 33.13 16.92 5.20
C ASP A 162 31.62 16.84 5.40
N GLU A 163 30.93 15.93 4.69
CA GLU A 163 29.49 15.70 4.86
C GLU A 163 29.14 15.16 6.25
N ALA A 164 30.03 14.37 6.88
CA ALA A 164 29.85 13.88 8.23
C ALA A 164 29.92 15.02 9.25
N GLN A 165 30.87 15.95 9.08
CA GLN A 165 30.97 17.14 9.93
C GLN A 165 29.74 18.06 9.79
N GLU A 166 29.22 18.23 8.57
CA GLU A 166 27.98 18.94 8.34
C GLU A 166 26.77 18.24 9.00
N GLU A 167 26.71 16.91 8.94
CA GLU A 167 25.68 16.10 9.61
C GLU A 167 25.73 16.21 11.13
N ASP A 168 26.92 16.12 11.73
CA ASP A 168 27.11 16.27 13.17
C ASP A 168 26.66 17.67 13.64
N ALA A 169 26.99 18.73 12.88
CA ALA A 169 26.53 20.08 13.19
C ALA A 169 25.01 20.26 12.99
N MET A 170 24.39 19.52 12.06
CA MET A 170 22.94 19.54 11.85
C MET A 170 22.18 18.85 12.98
N TYR A 171 22.70 17.72 13.48
CA TYR A 171 22.03 16.88 14.48
C TYR A 171 22.59 17.02 15.90
N ASP A 172 23.35 18.07 16.15
CA ASP A 172 23.93 18.40 17.46
C ASP A 172 22.87 18.29 18.58
N PRO A 173 23.08 17.47 19.62
CA PRO A 173 22.17 17.32 20.76
C PRO A 173 21.78 18.62 21.47
N ASP A 174 22.58 19.68 21.36
CA ASP A 174 22.26 21.00 21.91
C ASP A 174 21.13 21.70 21.14
N LYS A 175 20.83 21.28 19.91
CA LYS A 175 19.68 21.75 19.14
C LYS A 175 18.39 21.08 19.61
N HIS A 176 17.30 21.84 19.51
CA HIS A 176 15.99 21.34 19.88
C HIS A 176 15.60 20.12 19.04
N PHE A 177 15.05 19.09 19.69
CA PHE A 177 14.65 17.82 19.04
C PHE A 177 13.82 18.03 17.77
N VAL A 178 12.87 18.98 17.79
CA VAL A 178 11.98 19.29 16.65
C VAL A 178 12.77 19.73 15.42
N GLU A 179 13.79 20.57 15.58
CA GLU A 179 14.62 21.03 14.46
C GLU A 179 15.37 19.84 13.83
N ARG A 180 15.97 18.99 14.67
CA ARG A 180 16.73 17.82 14.21
C ARG A 180 15.86 16.82 13.46
N ILE A 181 14.69 16.49 14.00
CA ILE A 181 13.79 15.51 13.37
C ILE A 181 13.17 16.04 12.07
N GLU A 182 12.83 17.32 11.99
CA GLU A 182 12.32 17.94 10.76
C GLU A 182 13.36 17.92 9.63
N ILE A 183 14.61 18.30 9.94
CA ILE A 183 15.73 18.24 8.98
C ILE A 183 15.93 16.78 8.52
N ALA A 184 15.92 15.83 9.46
CA ALA A 184 16.05 14.40 9.13
C ALA A 184 14.93 13.89 8.23
N ILE A 185 13.67 14.27 8.46
CA ILE A 185 12.54 13.89 7.60
C ILE A 185 12.73 14.43 6.18
N GLN A 186 13.13 15.70 6.04
CA GLN A 186 13.36 16.31 4.73
C GLN A 186 14.50 15.60 3.98
N ARG A 187 15.64 15.36 4.63
CA ARG A 187 16.80 14.68 4.03
C ARG A 187 16.49 13.22 3.71
N PHE A 188 15.74 12.51 4.56
CA PHE A 188 15.27 11.16 4.28
C PHE A 188 14.42 11.11 3.01
N LYS A 189 13.46 12.04 2.85
CA LYS A 189 12.63 12.15 1.64
C LYS A 189 13.43 12.49 0.37
N GLN A 190 14.53 13.23 0.51
CA GLN A 190 15.43 13.56 -0.62
C GLN A 190 16.34 12.39 -1.00
N LYS A 191 16.89 11.65 -0.01
CA LYS A 191 17.78 10.50 -0.24
C LYS A 191 17.02 9.27 -0.75
N ARG A 192 15.71 9.14 -0.46
CA ARG A 192 14.87 8.02 -0.89
C ARG A 192 14.03 8.33 -2.13
N ARG A 193 13.82 7.34 -3.02
CA ARG A 193 12.82 7.47 -4.10
C ARG A 193 11.44 7.14 -3.55
N MET A 194 10.74 8.18 -3.12
CA MET A 194 9.41 8.07 -2.54
C MET A 194 8.34 7.84 -3.62
N HIS A 195 8.28 6.64 -4.19
CA HIS A 195 7.16 6.23 -5.04
C HIS A 195 5.83 6.30 -4.27
N GLU A 196 4.71 6.35 -5.00
CA GLU A 196 3.36 6.53 -4.45
C GLU A 196 3.08 5.63 -3.25
N GLN A 197 3.35 4.33 -3.37
CA GLN A 197 3.16 3.36 -2.28
C GLN A 197 3.92 3.72 -0.99
N TYR A 198 5.18 4.15 -1.10
CA TYR A 198 6.01 4.49 0.06
C TYR A 198 5.62 5.84 0.65
N SER A 199 5.31 6.81 -0.21
CA SER A 199 4.84 8.14 0.18
C SER A 199 3.55 8.03 0.99
N ASN A 200 2.60 7.23 0.52
CA ASN A 200 1.32 7.03 1.19
C ASN A 200 1.47 6.44 2.60
N ILE A 201 2.35 5.45 2.77
CA ILE A 201 2.66 4.86 4.09
C ILE A 201 3.28 5.92 4.98
N PHE A 202 4.36 6.54 4.51
CA PHE A 202 5.18 7.43 5.29
C PHE A 202 4.37 8.64 5.76
N ASN A 203 3.59 9.25 4.87
CA ASN A 203 2.76 10.41 5.21
C ASN A 203 1.63 10.02 6.20
N LYS A 204 0.98 8.86 6.05
CA LYS A 204 -0.02 8.40 7.03
C LYS A 204 0.61 8.16 8.40
N TRP A 205 1.82 7.59 8.46
CA TRP A 205 2.55 7.44 9.72
C TRP A 205 2.89 8.80 10.34
N MET A 206 3.33 9.78 9.53
CA MET A 206 3.64 11.13 10.02
C MET A 206 2.40 11.82 10.63
N ARG A 207 1.23 11.62 10.03
CA ARG A 207 -0.06 12.08 10.57
C ARG A 207 -0.42 11.38 11.87
N PHE A 208 -0.23 10.06 11.95
CA PHE A 208 -0.42 9.30 13.19
C PHE A 208 0.47 9.85 14.32
N GLY A 209 1.75 10.11 14.04
CA GLY A 209 2.71 10.69 14.98
C GLY A 209 2.46 12.16 15.32
N GLY A 210 1.49 12.82 14.68
CA GLY A 210 1.18 14.23 14.90
C GLY A 210 2.24 15.20 14.35
N VAL A 211 3.07 14.74 13.42
CA VAL A 211 4.07 15.57 12.71
C VAL A 211 3.42 16.40 11.59
N ASP A 212 2.30 15.91 11.04
CA ASP A 212 1.49 16.61 10.05
C ASP A 212 0.16 17.07 10.70
N SER A 213 -0.29 18.27 10.37
CA SER A 213 -1.45 18.97 10.98
C SER A 213 -2.81 18.39 10.60
N ALA A 214 -2.84 17.35 9.77
CA ALA A 214 -4.05 16.65 9.37
C ALA A 214 -4.67 15.86 10.55
N PRO A 215 -5.95 15.41 10.46
CA PRO A 215 -6.58 14.61 11.50
C PRO A 215 -5.72 13.40 11.88
N ARG A 216 -5.38 13.28 13.17
CA ARG A 216 -4.56 12.18 13.67
C ARG A 216 -5.29 10.87 13.45
N MET A 217 -4.64 9.93 12.78
CA MET A 217 -5.07 8.53 12.73
C MET A 217 -4.61 7.86 14.03
N SER A 218 -5.45 7.06 14.69
CA SER A 218 -5.09 6.29 15.89
C SER A 218 -5.02 4.78 15.57
N SER A 219 -5.63 3.87 16.35
CA SER A 219 -5.74 2.43 16.07
C SER A 219 -6.40 2.09 14.73
N PHE A 220 -6.93 3.08 14.03
CA PHE A 220 -7.50 2.97 12.69
C PHE A 220 -6.46 2.89 11.56
N PHE A 221 -5.16 3.03 11.87
CA PHE A 221 -4.09 2.92 10.86
C PHE A 221 -4.03 1.53 10.19
N PRO A 222 -4.06 0.39 10.92
CA PRO A 222 -4.20 -0.94 10.33
C PRO A 222 -5.50 -1.12 9.52
N ALA A 223 -6.63 -0.60 10.01
CA ALA A 223 -7.94 -0.72 9.33
C ALA A 223 -7.96 -0.04 7.95
N HIS A 224 -7.17 1.02 7.75
CA HIS A 224 -7.09 1.78 6.49
C HIS A 224 -6.05 1.28 5.50
N TYR A 225 -5.08 0.48 5.95
CA TYR A 225 -4.00 0.00 5.08
C TYR A 225 -4.33 -1.37 4.46
N GLY A 226 -5.38 -2.03 4.95
CA GLY A 226 -5.75 -3.38 4.58
C GLY A 226 -4.79 -4.42 5.18
N PHE A 227 -5.22 -5.67 5.16
CA PHE A 227 -4.48 -6.77 5.79
C PHE A 227 -3.68 -7.60 4.79
N ASN A 228 -3.42 -7.05 3.59
CA ASN A 228 -2.63 -7.72 2.57
C ASN A 228 -1.18 -7.88 3.08
N PRO A 229 -0.61 -9.10 3.11
CA PRO A 229 0.74 -9.33 3.60
C PRO A 229 1.82 -8.48 2.89
N HIS A 230 1.63 -8.21 1.59
CA HIS A 230 2.56 -7.36 0.83
C HIS A 230 2.51 -5.89 1.27
N GLN A 231 1.32 -5.39 1.60
CA GLN A 231 1.13 -4.03 2.09
C GLN A 231 1.67 -3.87 3.51
N ILE A 232 1.43 -4.86 4.39
CA ILE A 232 1.98 -4.91 5.75
C ILE A 232 3.51 -4.90 5.71
N LYS A 233 4.11 -5.77 4.87
CA LYS A 233 5.56 -5.83 4.69
C LYS A 233 6.13 -4.50 4.19
N THR A 234 5.50 -3.90 3.19
CA THR A 234 5.91 -2.59 2.66
C THR A 234 5.81 -1.51 3.74
N ALA A 235 4.73 -1.50 4.53
CA ALA A 235 4.55 -0.57 5.63
C ALA A 235 5.65 -0.69 6.68
N CYS A 236 5.92 -1.92 7.15
CA CYS A 236 6.99 -2.19 8.12
C CYS A 236 8.36 -1.81 7.55
N GLN A 237 8.62 -2.08 6.27
CA GLN A 237 9.89 -1.73 5.62
C GLN A 237 10.12 -0.22 5.55
N VAL A 238 9.10 0.58 5.22
CA VAL A 238 9.22 2.05 5.21
C VAL A 238 9.61 2.58 6.59
N LEU A 239 8.95 2.09 7.64
CA LEU A 239 9.23 2.50 9.02
C LEU A 239 10.61 2.04 9.46
N ARG A 240 10.99 0.77 9.21
CA ARG A 240 12.33 0.24 9.49
C ARG A 240 13.41 1.05 8.80
N SER A 241 13.24 1.38 7.52
CA SER A 241 14.18 2.22 6.77
C SER A 241 14.33 3.62 7.38
N PHE A 242 13.26 4.22 7.89
CA PHE A 242 13.31 5.51 8.55
C PHE A 242 13.99 5.44 9.92
N TYR A 243 13.65 4.46 10.76
CA TYR A 243 14.32 4.28 12.05
C TYR A 243 15.82 3.98 11.89
N ASN A 244 16.19 3.15 10.92
CA ASN A 244 17.60 2.90 10.59
C ASN A 244 18.32 4.17 10.15
N TYR A 245 17.64 5.04 9.38
CA TYR A 245 18.18 6.34 8.99
C TYR A 245 18.45 7.24 10.22
N LEU A 246 17.48 7.35 11.13
CA LEU A 246 17.63 8.15 12.36
C LEU A 246 18.77 7.64 13.24
N ILE A 247 18.91 6.31 13.33
CA ILE A 247 19.97 5.64 14.09
C ILE A 247 21.34 5.88 13.46
N TYR A 248 21.45 5.66 12.14
CA TYR A 248 22.72 5.77 11.41
C TYR A 248 23.29 7.19 11.47
N HIS A 249 22.41 8.20 11.36
CA HIS A 249 22.79 9.62 11.41
C HIS A 249 22.76 10.23 12.81
N SER A 250 22.56 9.44 13.87
CA SER A 250 22.50 9.90 15.27
C SER A 250 21.60 11.13 15.47
N VAL A 251 20.44 11.16 14.82
CA VAL A 251 19.55 12.35 14.79
C VAL A 251 19.00 12.71 16.17
N CYS A 252 18.68 11.70 16.97
CA CYS A 252 18.10 11.85 18.30
C CYS A 252 18.65 10.73 19.24
N PRO A 253 19.92 10.83 19.66
CA PRO A 253 20.56 9.80 20.48
C PRO A 253 19.85 9.60 21.83
N GLU A 254 19.14 10.60 22.34
CA GLU A 254 18.34 10.52 23.56
C GLU A 254 17.16 9.54 23.45
N TYR A 255 16.71 9.23 22.23
CA TYR A 255 15.64 8.25 21.95
C TYR A 255 16.17 6.96 21.31
N ARG A 256 17.49 6.70 21.40
CA ARG A 256 18.13 5.54 20.74
C ARG A 256 17.49 4.21 21.12
N ASP A 257 17.19 4.01 22.40
CA ASP A 257 16.55 2.80 22.92
C ASP A 257 15.13 2.63 22.38
N ASP A 258 14.39 3.73 22.27
CA ASP A 258 13.03 3.72 21.75
C ASP A 258 13.00 3.46 20.25
N LEU A 259 13.98 3.97 19.49
CA LEU A 259 14.17 3.63 18.08
C LEU A 259 14.47 2.14 17.89
N ASP A 260 15.29 1.53 18.74
CA ASP A 260 15.56 0.09 18.69
C ASP A 260 14.32 -0.74 19.03
N LYS A 261 13.52 -0.32 20.00
CA LYS A 261 12.23 -0.96 20.31
C LYS A 261 11.27 -0.82 19.13
N ALA A 262 11.13 0.37 18.54
CA ALA A 262 10.26 0.62 17.40
C ALA A 262 10.68 -0.19 16.16
N ARG A 263 11.99 -0.33 15.92
CA ARG A 263 12.52 -1.17 14.84
C ARG A 263 12.18 -2.65 15.05
N LYS A 264 12.39 -3.19 16.26
CA LYS A 264 12.01 -4.57 16.61
C LYS A 264 10.49 -4.77 16.53
N LEU A 265 9.72 -3.76 16.90
CA LEU A 265 8.26 -3.81 16.80
C LEU A 265 7.78 -3.99 15.37
N CYS A 266 8.46 -3.40 14.38
CA CYS A 266 8.15 -3.64 12.97
C CYS A 266 8.34 -5.11 12.57
N ASP A 267 9.31 -5.83 13.15
CA ASP A 267 9.54 -7.25 12.88
C ASP A 267 8.38 -8.08 13.45
N THR A 268 7.93 -7.76 14.67
CA THR A 268 6.74 -8.36 15.29
C THR A 268 5.47 -8.05 14.50
N ALA A 269 5.28 -6.80 14.09
CA ALA A 269 4.09 -6.34 13.38
C ALA A 269 3.91 -7.02 12.01
N GLU A 270 5.01 -7.29 11.30
CA GLU A 270 4.97 -7.98 10.00
C GLU A 270 4.34 -9.38 10.11
N ILE A 271 4.48 -10.05 11.25
CA ILE A 271 3.90 -11.37 11.53
C ILE A 271 2.51 -11.23 12.16
N GLU A 272 2.40 -10.47 13.25
CA GLU A 272 1.20 -10.41 14.07
C GLU A 272 0.03 -9.75 13.35
N LEU A 273 0.24 -8.72 12.51
CA LEU A 273 -0.86 -8.03 11.81
C LEU A 273 -1.61 -8.96 10.85
N SER A 274 -0.88 -9.79 10.10
CA SER A 274 -1.49 -10.77 9.20
C SER A 274 -2.22 -11.86 9.97
N LYS A 275 -1.62 -12.36 11.05
CA LYS A 275 -2.24 -13.38 11.92
C LYS A 275 -3.49 -12.85 12.62
N SER A 276 -3.46 -11.64 13.16
CA SER A 276 -4.63 -11.01 13.81
C SER A 276 -5.81 -10.89 12.85
N TYR A 277 -5.56 -10.53 11.59
CA TYR A 277 -6.62 -10.50 10.57
C TYR A 277 -7.22 -11.89 10.31
N ASN A 278 -6.37 -12.88 10.04
CA ASN A 278 -6.82 -14.24 9.77
C ASN A 278 -7.57 -14.83 10.97
N ALA A 279 -7.06 -14.62 12.19
CA ALA A 279 -7.73 -15.04 13.42
C ALA A 279 -9.08 -14.35 13.59
N GLY A 280 -9.20 -13.06 13.28
CA GLY A 280 -10.48 -12.34 13.29
C GLY A 280 -11.52 -12.90 12.31
N LEU A 281 -11.08 -13.47 11.18
CA LEU A 281 -11.97 -14.16 10.23
C LEU A 281 -12.31 -15.60 10.65
N ALA A 282 -11.41 -16.26 11.37
CA ALA A 282 -11.51 -17.67 11.71
C ALA A 282 -12.22 -17.92 13.05
N LEU A 283 -12.02 -17.04 14.03
CA LEU A 283 -12.69 -17.08 15.33
C LEU A 283 -14.18 -16.72 15.18
N PRO A 284 -15.08 -17.32 15.99
CA PRO A 284 -14.81 -18.21 17.12
C PRO A 284 -14.65 -19.71 16.76
N GLY A 285 -14.61 -20.05 15.48
CA GLY A 285 -14.53 -21.45 15.03
C GLY A 285 -15.89 -22.14 14.91
N ALA A 286 -15.92 -23.33 14.31
CA ALA A 286 -17.17 -24.02 13.97
C ALA A 286 -17.87 -24.60 15.20
N PHE A 287 -17.11 -25.11 16.17
CA PHE A 287 -17.59 -25.64 17.44
C PHE A 287 -18.32 -24.57 18.25
N ASN A 288 -17.67 -23.42 18.47
CA ASN A 288 -18.31 -22.33 19.21
C ASN A 288 -19.45 -21.68 18.43
N THR A 289 -19.36 -21.62 17.09
CA THR A 289 -20.48 -21.17 16.26
C THR A 289 -21.70 -22.09 16.44
N ALA A 290 -21.51 -23.41 16.41
CA ALA A 290 -22.59 -24.37 16.65
C ALA A 290 -23.14 -24.28 18.09
N ALA A 291 -22.26 -24.12 19.08
CA ALA A 291 -22.66 -23.93 20.48
C ALA A 291 -23.47 -22.63 20.65
N SER A 292 -23.05 -21.53 20.03
CA SER A 292 -23.77 -20.26 19.99
C SER A 292 -25.18 -20.45 19.43
N THR A 293 -25.33 -21.17 18.31
CA THR A 293 -26.65 -21.46 17.72
C THR A 293 -27.54 -22.29 18.66
N ILE A 294 -26.98 -23.28 19.36
CA ILE A 294 -27.73 -24.18 20.25
C ILE A 294 -28.15 -23.48 21.55
N PHE A 295 -27.28 -22.66 22.14
CA PHE A 295 -27.49 -22.07 23.47
C PHE A 295 -28.09 -20.66 23.44
N GLY A 296 -28.57 -20.19 22.29
CA GLY A 296 -29.20 -18.86 22.17
C GLY A 296 -28.21 -17.70 22.17
N GLY A 297 -26.98 -17.94 21.71
CA GLY A 297 -25.93 -16.95 21.56
C GLY A 297 -26.08 -16.04 20.33
N SER A 298 -25.00 -15.35 19.94
CA SER A 298 -25.00 -14.39 18.83
C SER A 298 -25.39 -14.98 17.47
N LYS A 299 -25.12 -16.28 17.25
CA LYS A 299 -25.41 -17.00 16.00
C LYS A 299 -26.75 -17.76 16.05
N ALA A 300 -27.56 -17.54 17.10
CA ALA A 300 -28.89 -18.12 17.20
C ALA A 300 -29.85 -17.48 16.21
N GLY A 301 -30.61 -18.30 15.47
CA GLY A 301 -31.53 -17.83 14.44
C GLY A 301 -30.87 -17.36 13.14
N THR A 302 -29.54 -17.32 13.06
CA THR A 302 -28.81 -17.03 11.82
C THR A 302 -28.74 -18.30 10.97
N TYR A 303 -29.52 -18.36 9.89
CA TYR A 303 -29.53 -19.50 8.96
C TYR A 303 -28.19 -19.59 8.20
N THR A 304 -27.37 -20.59 8.51
CA THR A 304 -26.08 -20.87 7.83
C THR A 304 -26.26 -21.66 6.52
N GLY A 305 -27.29 -21.35 5.72
CA GLY A 305 -27.64 -22.15 4.53
C GLY A 305 -26.82 -21.91 3.27
N ASN A 306 -25.76 -21.10 3.33
CA ASN A 306 -24.90 -20.77 2.18
C ASN A 306 -23.57 -21.56 2.19
N VAL A 307 -23.56 -22.77 2.74
CA VAL A 307 -22.40 -23.67 2.71
C VAL A 307 -22.68 -24.78 1.70
N GLU A 308 -21.69 -25.16 0.87
CA GLU A 308 -21.87 -26.10 -0.27
C GLU A 308 -22.62 -27.39 0.07
N TRP A 309 -22.47 -27.93 1.29
CA TRP A 309 -23.19 -29.13 1.72
C TRP A 309 -24.71 -28.89 1.91
N ALA A 310 -25.10 -27.69 2.37
CA ALA A 310 -26.51 -27.31 2.52
C ALA A 310 -27.17 -27.08 1.15
N ILE A 311 -26.40 -26.58 0.17
CA ILE A 311 -26.84 -26.44 -1.22
C ILE A 311 -27.09 -27.83 -1.84
N LYS A 312 -26.14 -28.77 -1.68
CA LYS A 312 -26.29 -30.15 -2.16
C LYS A 312 -27.50 -30.87 -1.56
N LEU A 313 -27.74 -30.73 -0.26
CA LEU A 313 -28.92 -31.31 0.39
C LEU A 313 -30.23 -30.73 -0.14
N LYS A 314 -30.23 -29.44 -0.50
CA LYS A 314 -31.39 -28.77 -1.11
C LYS A 314 -31.64 -29.27 -2.54
N GLU A 315 -30.58 -29.54 -3.30
CA GLU A 315 -30.65 -30.16 -4.63
C GLU A 315 -31.12 -31.63 -4.57
N GLU A 316 -30.81 -32.34 -3.48
CA GLU A 316 -31.31 -33.70 -3.18
C GLU A 316 -32.75 -33.71 -2.62
N GLY A 317 -33.43 -32.56 -2.57
CA GLY A 317 -34.83 -32.45 -2.14
C GLY A 317 -35.04 -32.50 -0.63
N VAL A 318 -33.98 -32.32 0.17
CA VAL A 318 -34.09 -32.21 1.63
C VAL A 318 -34.44 -30.77 2.01
N ASP A 319 -35.64 -30.56 2.52
CA ASP A 319 -36.08 -29.25 3.00
C ASP A 319 -35.41 -28.92 4.35
N LEU A 320 -34.40 -28.05 4.30
CA LEU A 320 -33.70 -27.54 5.48
C LEU A 320 -34.52 -26.49 6.26
N GLN A 321 -35.68 -26.04 5.78
CA GLN A 321 -36.58 -25.20 6.58
C GLN A 321 -37.23 -26.01 7.72
N GLU A 322 -37.56 -27.28 7.50
CA GLU A 322 -38.10 -28.15 8.56
C GLU A 322 -37.07 -28.55 9.62
N THR A 323 -35.78 -28.65 9.28
CA THR A 323 -34.72 -28.97 10.26
C THR A 323 -34.33 -27.76 11.13
N SER A 324 -34.65 -26.54 10.68
CA SER A 324 -34.43 -25.30 11.45
C SER A 324 -35.46 -25.05 12.55
N SER A 325 -36.58 -25.79 12.55
CA SER A 325 -37.75 -25.48 13.41
C SER A 325 -37.92 -26.39 14.63
N LYS A 326 -36.97 -27.30 14.89
CA LYS A 326 -36.86 -27.96 16.20
C LYS A 326 -35.47 -27.69 16.77
N PRO A 327 -35.30 -26.70 17.67
CA PRO A 327 -34.07 -26.62 18.44
C PRO A 327 -33.83 -28.00 19.08
N CYS A 328 -32.62 -28.54 18.91
CA CYS A 328 -32.19 -29.68 19.71
C CYS A 328 -32.46 -29.29 21.16
N SER A 329 -33.44 -29.93 21.81
CA SER A 329 -33.94 -29.48 23.10
C SER A 329 -32.91 -29.78 24.17
N THR A 330 -31.94 -28.88 24.35
CA THR A 330 -30.94 -28.92 25.42
C THR A 330 -31.56 -28.44 26.73
N LYS A 331 -32.74 -28.97 27.11
CA LYS A 331 -33.36 -28.73 28.44
C LYS A 331 -32.41 -29.05 29.61
N ALA A 332 -31.29 -29.73 29.35
CA ALA A 332 -30.28 -30.11 30.32
C ALA A 332 -29.25 -29.02 30.68
N VAL A 333 -28.92 -28.07 29.80
CA VAL A 333 -27.81 -27.13 30.03
C VAL A 333 -28.26 -25.68 29.84
N LYS A 334 -28.21 -24.90 30.92
CA LYS A 334 -28.60 -23.48 30.93
C LYS A 334 -27.37 -22.58 30.82
N VAL A 335 -27.50 -21.44 30.16
CA VAL A 335 -26.51 -20.36 30.22
C VAL A 335 -26.61 -19.68 31.59
N LEU A 336 -25.50 -19.61 32.32
CA LEU A 336 -25.40 -18.97 33.64
C LEU A 336 -24.96 -17.52 33.56
N ARG A 337 -24.02 -17.22 32.65
CA ARG A 337 -23.49 -15.88 32.42
C ARG A 337 -23.34 -15.61 30.93
N ASP A 338 -23.58 -14.37 30.56
CA ASP A 338 -23.39 -13.81 29.22
C ASP A 338 -22.63 -12.50 29.40
N GLU A 339 -21.39 -12.49 28.96
CA GLU A 339 -20.39 -11.48 29.33
C GLU A 339 -19.66 -11.00 28.07
N SER A 340 -19.28 -9.73 28.00
CA SER A 340 -18.49 -9.16 26.88
C SER A 340 -17.35 -8.30 27.39
N PHE A 341 -16.11 -8.66 27.03
CA PHE A 341 -14.90 -8.01 27.53
C PHE A 341 -13.66 -8.36 26.71
N SER A 342 -12.58 -7.64 27.00
CA SER A 342 -11.29 -7.84 26.37
C SER A 342 -10.52 -9.00 27.01
N LEU A 343 -9.94 -9.83 26.14
CA LEU A 343 -9.17 -11.02 26.47
C LEU A 343 -7.77 -10.92 25.89
N GLU A 344 -6.79 -11.45 26.61
CA GLU A 344 -5.42 -11.66 26.14
C GLU A 344 -5.14 -13.16 26.07
N VAL A 345 -4.68 -13.65 24.92
CA VAL A 345 -4.30 -15.06 24.76
C VAL A 345 -3.03 -15.35 25.56
N VAL A 346 -3.10 -16.32 26.48
CA VAL A 346 -1.98 -16.70 27.35
C VAL A 346 -1.34 -17.99 26.87
N THR A 347 -2.15 -19.00 26.54
CA THR A 347 -1.67 -20.32 26.15
C THR A 347 -2.47 -20.84 24.97
N ILE A 348 -1.77 -21.47 24.02
CA ILE A 348 -2.36 -22.17 22.88
C ILE A 348 -1.90 -23.61 22.96
N SER A 349 -2.83 -24.56 22.94
CA SER A 349 -2.54 -25.99 22.99
C SER A 349 -3.30 -26.71 21.88
N PRO A 350 -2.65 -27.02 20.75
CA PRO A 350 -3.25 -27.82 19.69
C PRO A 350 -3.69 -29.20 20.18
N SER A 351 -4.59 -29.84 19.45
CA SER A 351 -5.10 -31.17 19.78
C SER A 351 -3.98 -32.22 19.81
N ASP A 352 -4.06 -33.12 20.79
CA ASP A 352 -3.10 -34.21 20.93
C ASP A 352 -3.32 -35.32 19.88
N GLN A 353 -2.39 -36.27 19.79
CA GLN A 353 -2.48 -37.35 18.81
C GLN A 353 -3.74 -38.21 19.00
N LEU A 354 -4.10 -38.50 20.25
CA LEU A 354 -5.27 -39.32 20.58
C LEU A 354 -6.56 -38.64 20.10
N THR A 355 -6.70 -37.34 20.35
CA THR A 355 -7.84 -36.53 19.90
C THR A 355 -7.93 -36.55 18.39
N ARG A 356 -6.81 -36.32 17.67
CA ARG A 356 -6.81 -36.37 16.20
C ARG A 356 -7.21 -37.73 15.65
N GLU A 357 -6.75 -38.82 16.26
CA GLU A 357 -7.13 -40.19 15.88
C GLU A 357 -8.61 -40.46 16.14
N MET A 358 -9.17 -40.00 17.26
CA MET A 358 -10.60 -40.11 17.55
C MET A 358 -11.46 -39.37 16.53
N TYR A 359 -11.09 -38.13 16.19
CA TYR A 359 -11.78 -37.34 15.17
C TYR A 359 -11.64 -37.97 13.78
N ALA A 360 -10.47 -38.48 13.42
CA ALA A 360 -10.26 -39.18 12.15
C ALA A 360 -11.14 -40.44 12.05
N ARG A 361 -11.22 -41.23 13.13
CA ARG A 361 -12.10 -42.39 13.21
C ARG A 361 -13.57 -42.00 13.07
N GLN A 362 -14.00 -40.96 13.78
CA GLN A 362 -15.38 -40.46 13.71
C GLN A 362 -15.72 -39.98 12.29
N ASN A 363 -14.83 -39.19 11.67
CA ASN A 363 -14.97 -38.73 10.30
C ASN A 363 -15.01 -39.89 9.30
N GLY A 364 -14.33 -41.02 9.56
CA GLY A 364 -14.45 -42.22 8.73
C GLY A 364 -15.90 -42.71 8.60
N PHE A 365 -16.75 -42.48 9.60
CA PHE A 365 -18.18 -42.85 9.57
C PHE A 365 -19.08 -41.71 9.08
N THR A 366 -18.69 -40.45 9.29
CA THR A 366 -19.55 -39.27 9.03
C THR A 366 -19.11 -38.41 7.85
N ALA A 367 -18.01 -38.72 7.16
CA ALA A 367 -17.40 -37.87 6.14
C ALA A 367 -18.36 -37.45 5.01
N SER A 368 -19.34 -38.28 4.66
CA SER A 368 -20.35 -37.94 3.64
C SER A 368 -21.33 -36.86 4.07
N LYS A 369 -21.48 -36.62 5.39
CA LYS A 369 -22.43 -35.65 5.96
C LYS A 369 -21.73 -34.48 6.65
N LEU A 370 -20.66 -34.75 7.39
CA LEU A 370 -19.98 -33.77 8.23
C LEU A 370 -18.52 -34.19 8.47
N GLN A 371 -17.60 -33.28 8.18
CA GLN A 371 -16.19 -33.42 8.50
C GLN A 371 -15.86 -32.55 9.71
N LEU A 372 -15.64 -33.18 10.85
CA LEU A 372 -15.26 -32.53 12.10
C LEU A 372 -13.76 -32.22 12.10
N GLN A 373 -13.39 -31.06 12.65
CA GLN A 373 -12.00 -30.70 12.87
C GLN A 373 -11.60 -31.00 14.32
N PRO A 374 -10.39 -31.54 14.56
CA PRO A 374 -9.89 -31.74 15.93
C PRO A 374 -9.87 -30.43 16.71
N LEU A 375 -10.24 -30.50 17.99
CA LEU A 375 -10.27 -29.37 18.90
C LEU A 375 -9.02 -29.38 19.79
N GLY A 376 -8.34 -28.24 19.83
CA GLY A 376 -7.39 -27.90 20.88
C GLY A 376 -8.01 -26.92 21.87
N THR A 377 -7.13 -26.32 22.67
CA THR A 377 -7.49 -25.40 23.75
C THR A 377 -6.81 -24.04 23.59
N LEU A 378 -7.60 -22.98 23.69
CA LEU A 378 -7.17 -21.58 23.77
C LEU A 378 -7.44 -21.06 25.18
N VAL A 379 -6.39 -20.73 25.93
CA VAL A 379 -6.51 -20.14 27.26
C VAL A 379 -6.27 -18.65 27.17
N CYS A 380 -7.27 -17.88 27.60
CA CYS A 380 -7.22 -16.42 27.63
C CYS A 380 -7.34 -15.90 29.06
N ARG A 381 -6.79 -14.72 29.30
CA ARG A 381 -6.95 -13.95 30.53
C ARG A 381 -7.73 -12.67 30.22
N SER A 382 -8.76 -12.37 31.00
CA SER A 382 -9.43 -11.07 30.92
C SER A 382 -8.46 -9.95 31.24
N PHE A 383 -8.57 -8.84 30.52
CA PHE A 383 -7.92 -7.61 30.92
C PHE A 383 -8.88 -6.43 30.82
N TYR A 384 -8.82 -5.53 31.79
CA TYR A 384 -9.61 -4.31 31.76
C TYR A 384 -8.98 -3.29 30.79
N LEU A 385 -9.79 -2.77 29.85
CA LEU A 385 -9.37 -1.73 28.91
C LEU A 385 -9.91 -0.37 29.35
N ASP A 386 -9.02 0.56 29.71
CA ASP A 386 -9.36 1.95 30.06
C ASP A 386 -9.70 2.78 28.79
N ASP A 387 -10.85 2.49 28.17
CA ASP A 387 -11.33 3.15 26.95
C ASP A 387 -12.32 4.30 27.20
N PHE A 388 -12.57 4.61 28.48
CA PHE A 388 -13.46 5.68 28.93
C PHE A 388 -14.90 5.58 28.41
N ASN A 389 -15.35 4.39 28.00
CA ASN A 389 -16.73 4.16 27.57
C ASN A 389 -17.70 3.87 28.73
N GLU A 390 -17.22 3.68 29.95
CA GLU A 390 -18.07 3.56 31.14
C GLU A 390 -18.72 4.90 31.48
N TYR A 391 -20.05 4.95 31.42
CA TYR A 391 -20.81 6.07 31.93
C TYR A 391 -20.78 6.07 33.46
N ASP A 392 -20.72 7.24 34.09
CA ASP A 392 -20.82 7.44 35.55
C ASP A 392 -22.25 7.20 36.09
N LEU A 393 -22.97 6.24 35.51
CA LEU A 393 -24.34 5.91 35.84
C LEU A 393 -24.41 4.59 36.62
N PRO A 394 -25.30 4.49 37.62
CA PRO A 394 -25.48 3.25 38.39
C PRO A 394 -25.74 2.02 37.50
N LYS A 395 -25.15 0.87 37.84
CA LYS A 395 -25.22 -0.40 37.06
C LYS A 395 -26.63 -0.84 36.66
N ASN A 396 -27.65 -0.50 37.45
CA ASN A 396 -29.05 -0.81 37.18
C ASN A 396 -29.70 0.07 36.09
N LYS A 397 -29.02 1.15 35.65
CA LYS A 397 -29.49 2.03 34.56
C LYS A 397 -28.91 1.66 33.19
N TYR A 398 -27.96 0.72 33.12
CA TYR A 398 -27.39 0.20 31.87
C TYR A 398 -27.25 -1.32 31.93
N SER A 399 -28.18 -2.04 31.29
CA SER A 399 -28.19 -3.51 31.19
C SER A 399 -27.00 -4.08 30.42
N ASN A 400 -26.34 -3.27 29.59
CA ASN A 400 -25.28 -3.67 28.66
C ASN A 400 -23.89 -3.23 29.14
N GLY A 401 -23.72 -2.92 30.43
CA GLY A 401 -22.43 -2.48 30.99
C GLY A 401 -21.34 -3.55 30.85
N ARG A 402 -20.11 -3.12 30.54
CA ARG A 402 -18.92 -4.00 30.52
C ARG A 402 -18.62 -4.55 31.93
N LEU A 403 -17.81 -5.62 32.00
CA LEU A 403 -17.51 -6.24 33.28
C LEU A 403 -16.82 -5.28 34.23
N SER A 404 -17.16 -5.47 35.49
CA SER A 404 -16.50 -4.86 36.63
C SER A 404 -14.98 -5.12 36.58
N LYS A 405 -14.18 -4.11 36.97
CA LYS A 405 -12.73 -4.26 37.22
C LYS A 405 -12.35 -5.46 38.10
N SER A 406 -13.29 -6.00 38.88
CA SER A 406 -13.11 -7.21 39.68
C SER A 406 -12.89 -8.49 38.88
N GLU A 407 -13.25 -8.52 37.59
CA GLU A 407 -13.08 -9.69 36.72
C GLU A 407 -11.77 -9.61 35.92
N ASP A 408 -10.94 -8.60 36.17
CA ASP A 408 -9.61 -8.46 35.58
C ASP A 408 -8.68 -9.60 36.01
N GLY A 409 -7.92 -10.16 35.06
CA GLY A 409 -6.95 -11.23 35.32
C GLY A 409 -7.52 -12.65 35.45
N LYS A 410 -8.83 -12.85 35.26
CA LYS A 410 -9.48 -14.16 35.29
C LYS A 410 -9.19 -14.97 34.04
N GLN A 411 -8.96 -16.26 34.20
CA GLN A 411 -8.66 -17.16 33.09
C GLN A 411 -9.92 -17.86 32.57
N TYR A 412 -9.95 -18.02 31.25
CA TYR A 412 -11.01 -18.67 30.50
C TYR A 412 -10.39 -19.66 29.53
N GLU A 413 -11.02 -20.82 29.39
CA GLU A 413 -10.58 -21.90 28.51
C GLU A 413 -11.61 -22.10 27.39
N PHE A 414 -11.17 -22.08 26.13
CA PHE A 414 -12.04 -22.29 24.98
C PHE A 414 -11.55 -23.46 24.14
N TRP A 415 -12.47 -24.31 23.71
CA TRP A 415 -12.17 -25.34 22.72
C TRP A 415 -12.32 -24.75 21.33
N ILE A 416 -11.27 -24.87 20.52
CA ILE A 416 -11.14 -24.22 19.22
C ILE A 416 -10.49 -25.21 18.26
N GLU A 417 -10.89 -25.22 16.99
CA GLU A 417 -10.29 -26.09 15.98
C GLU A 417 -8.81 -25.77 15.76
N ASP A 418 -7.99 -26.81 15.57
CA ASP A 418 -6.54 -26.65 15.35
C ASP A 418 -6.19 -25.65 14.24
N ARG A 419 -6.96 -25.65 13.14
CA ARG A 419 -6.74 -24.71 12.03
C ARG A 419 -6.95 -23.25 12.43
N VAL A 420 -7.88 -23.00 13.35
CA VAL A 420 -8.14 -21.65 13.87
C VAL A 420 -7.04 -21.27 14.89
N LEU A 421 -6.56 -22.24 15.68
CA LEU A 421 -5.44 -22.05 16.61
C LEU A 421 -4.12 -21.71 15.90
N GLU A 422 -3.89 -22.20 14.67
CA GLU A 422 -2.70 -21.88 13.86
C GLU A 422 -2.57 -20.37 13.55
N GLU A 423 -3.71 -19.68 13.41
CA GLU A 423 -3.76 -18.23 13.18
C GLU A 423 -3.64 -17.41 14.48
N CYS A 424 -3.86 -18.03 15.63
CA CYS A 424 -3.70 -17.39 16.94
C CYS A 424 -2.22 -17.28 17.35
N PHE A 425 -1.91 -16.37 18.27
CA PHE A 425 -0.59 -16.27 18.89
C PHE A 425 -0.70 -15.77 20.34
N VAL A 426 0.30 -16.09 21.17
CA VAL A 426 0.36 -15.66 22.57
C VAL A 426 0.51 -14.14 22.64
N GLY A 427 -0.29 -13.51 23.51
CA GLY A 427 -0.39 -12.06 23.64
C GLY A 427 -1.46 -11.43 22.75
N MET A 428 -2.03 -12.15 21.77
CA MET A 428 -3.12 -11.65 20.94
C MET A 428 -4.26 -11.12 21.82
N LYS A 429 -4.79 -9.94 21.49
CA LYS A 429 -5.90 -9.33 22.24
C LYS A 429 -7.20 -9.48 21.46
N LEU A 430 -8.28 -9.84 22.14
CA LEU A 430 -9.60 -10.08 21.55
C LEU A 430 -10.64 -9.23 22.26
N ASP A 431 -11.58 -8.62 21.53
CA ASP A 431 -12.85 -8.14 22.10
C ASP A 431 -13.91 -9.21 21.85
N ALA A 432 -14.34 -9.91 22.90
CA ALA A 432 -15.12 -11.12 22.76
C ALA A 432 -16.36 -11.15 23.67
N ARG A 433 -17.39 -11.84 23.20
CA ARG A 433 -18.55 -12.26 23.99
C ARG A 433 -18.39 -13.71 24.40
N ILE A 434 -18.70 -14.02 25.65
CA ILE A 434 -18.53 -15.34 26.26
C ILE A 434 -19.83 -15.78 26.92
N LEU A 435 -20.18 -17.05 26.74
CA LEU A 435 -21.27 -17.71 27.45
C LEU A 435 -20.69 -18.74 28.42
N THR A 436 -21.03 -18.62 29.70
CA THR A 436 -20.70 -19.65 30.71
C THR A 436 -21.88 -20.57 30.90
N LEU A 437 -21.71 -21.86 30.60
CA LEU A 437 -22.77 -22.86 30.71
C LEU A 437 -22.83 -23.50 32.10
N ALA A 438 -24.02 -23.98 32.49
CA ALA A 438 -24.21 -24.82 33.66
C ALA A 438 -23.44 -26.14 33.47
N GLY A 439 -22.35 -26.30 34.22
CA GLY A 439 -21.37 -27.37 34.01
C GLY A 439 -19.93 -26.88 33.84
N GLY A 440 -19.71 -25.56 33.78
CA GLY A 440 -18.38 -24.95 33.80
C GLY A 440 -17.71 -24.79 32.43
N ILE A 441 -18.38 -25.20 31.35
CA ILE A 441 -17.89 -25.00 29.98
C ILE A 441 -18.11 -23.54 29.57
N THR A 442 -17.08 -22.93 29.01
CA THR A 442 -17.10 -21.57 28.47
C THR A 442 -17.08 -21.61 26.95
N ILE A 443 -18.04 -20.91 26.33
CA ILE A 443 -18.20 -20.80 24.88
C ILE A 443 -17.74 -19.41 24.44
N LEU A 444 -16.87 -19.37 23.43
CA LEU A 444 -16.48 -18.13 22.77
C LEU A 444 -17.57 -17.75 21.77
N ASP A 445 -18.56 -16.97 22.19
CA ASP A 445 -19.79 -16.75 21.42
C ASP A 445 -19.57 -15.89 20.16
N ASP A 446 -18.77 -14.83 20.29
CA ASP A 446 -18.45 -13.92 19.20
C ASP A 446 -17.12 -13.22 19.48
N VAL A 447 -16.36 -12.96 18.42
CA VAL A 447 -15.13 -12.16 18.48
C VAL A 447 -15.32 -10.98 17.56
N ARG A 448 -15.42 -9.79 18.15
CA ARG A 448 -15.68 -8.54 17.41
C ARG A 448 -14.42 -8.01 16.76
N GLU A 449 -13.30 -8.12 17.47
CA GLU A 449 -12.01 -7.64 17.00
C GLU A 449 -10.87 -8.53 17.52
N ALA A 450 -9.90 -8.81 16.65
CA ALA A 450 -8.66 -9.50 17.00
C ALA A 450 -7.47 -8.57 16.70
N MET A 451 -6.64 -8.34 17.71
CA MET A 451 -5.62 -7.29 17.74
C MET A 451 -4.24 -7.86 18.09
N CYS A 452 -3.19 -7.14 17.72
CA CYS A 452 -1.81 -7.52 18.01
C CYS A 452 -1.47 -7.47 19.51
N SER A 453 -0.39 -8.13 19.90
CA SER A 453 0.07 -8.19 21.30
C SER A 453 0.41 -6.81 21.87
N PHE A 454 0.96 -5.96 21.01
CA PHE A 454 1.32 -4.58 21.31
C PHE A 454 0.18 -3.58 21.14
N TYR A 455 -1.07 -4.03 20.89
CA TYR A 455 -2.20 -3.11 20.82
C TYR A 455 -2.34 -2.31 22.11
N LYS A 456 -2.51 -1.00 21.95
CA LYS A 456 -2.71 -0.06 23.05
C LYS A 456 -3.80 0.93 22.63
N TRP A 457 -4.85 1.01 23.43
CA TRP A 457 -5.84 2.05 23.26
C TRP A 457 -5.21 3.41 23.55
N LEU A 458 -5.47 4.39 22.69
CA LEU A 458 -4.93 5.74 22.80
C LEU A 458 -6.08 6.74 22.99
N PRO A 459 -5.96 7.76 23.85
CA PRO A 459 -6.99 8.78 24.01
C PRO A 459 -7.42 9.48 22.71
N ASN A 460 -6.56 9.46 21.68
CA ASN A 460 -6.89 9.96 20.35
C ASN A 460 -8.12 9.27 19.73
N GLU A 461 -8.46 8.04 20.14
CA GLU A 461 -9.70 7.35 19.71
C GLU A 461 -10.96 8.18 20.01
N LEU A 462 -10.97 8.93 21.12
CA LEU A 462 -12.13 9.74 21.54
C LEU A 462 -12.46 10.84 20.52
N TRP A 463 -11.46 11.31 19.77
CA TRP A 463 -11.61 12.38 18.79
C TRP A 463 -12.01 11.87 17.39
N MET A 464 -12.01 10.55 17.16
CA MET A 464 -12.38 9.97 15.87
C MET A 464 -13.89 9.88 15.65
N HIS A 465 -14.66 9.65 16.71
CA HIS A 465 -16.11 9.42 16.61
C HIS A 465 -16.97 10.59 17.08
N ARG A 466 -16.39 11.60 17.74
CA ARG A 466 -17.13 12.73 18.31
C ARG A 466 -16.34 14.02 18.11
N HIS A 467 -16.80 14.88 17.21
CA HIS A 467 -16.74 16.30 17.54
C HIS A 467 -17.55 16.46 18.83
N PRO A 468 -17.00 17.05 19.92
CA PRO A 468 -17.79 17.30 21.11
C PRO A 468 -19.02 18.10 20.68
N LYS A 469 -20.23 17.53 20.89
CA LYS A 469 -21.46 18.27 20.66
C LYS A 469 -21.37 19.54 21.51
N GLU A 470 -21.66 20.68 20.91
CA GLU A 470 -21.67 21.95 21.62
C GLU A 470 -22.51 21.80 22.89
N VAL A 471 -21.94 22.18 24.03
CA VAL A 471 -22.61 22.06 25.32
C VAL A 471 -23.72 23.12 25.36
N VAL A 472 -24.91 22.73 24.93
CA VAL A 472 -26.11 23.56 25.08
C VAL A 472 -26.63 23.36 26.50
N ILE A 473 -26.30 24.28 27.41
CA ILE A 473 -26.93 24.35 28.73
C ILE A 473 -28.37 24.84 28.51
N ARG A 474 -29.31 23.90 28.36
CA ARG A 474 -30.74 24.23 28.40
C ARG A 474 -31.11 24.51 29.85
N LYS A 475 -31.64 25.71 30.12
CA LYS A 475 -32.31 25.96 31.40
C LYS A 475 -33.47 24.97 31.50
N LYS A 476 -33.49 24.21 32.59
CA LYS A 476 -34.58 23.30 32.91
C LYS A 476 -35.74 24.16 33.39
N ASP A 477 -36.56 24.62 32.47
CA ASP A 477 -37.85 25.21 32.82
C ASP A 477 -38.74 24.04 33.28
N LEU A 478 -38.82 23.90 34.60
CA LEU A 478 -39.79 23.07 35.29
C LEU A 478 -41.11 23.82 35.25
N ASP A 479 -41.85 23.71 34.17
CA ASP A 479 -43.28 23.95 34.17
C ASP A 479 -43.96 22.76 33.51
N GLU A 480 -44.66 21.99 34.34
CA GLU A 480 -45.57 20.93 33.94
C GLU A 480 -46.77 21.55 33.22
N GLU A 481 -46.76 21.63 31.89
CA GLU A 481 -48.00 21.88 31.14
C GLU A 481 -48.13 20.94 29.93
N SER A 482 -49.05 20.00 30.13
CA SER A 482 -49.95 19.30 29.18
C SER A 482 -49.40 18.81 27.83
N GLU A 483 -49.51 17.50 27.66
CA GLU A 483 -49.66 16.84 26.35
C GLU A 483 -50.64 17.61 25.45
N ALA A 484 -50.14 18.07 24.31
CA ALA A 484 -50.95 18.39 23.16
C ALA A 484 -50.28 17.76 21.93
N ASP A 485 -50.97 16.77 21.37
CA ASP A 485 -50.68 16.18 20.07
C ASP A 485 -50.50 17.25 19.00
N VAL A 486 -49.44 17.14 18.21
CA VAL A 486 -49.38 17.76 16.88
C VAL A 486 -48.95 16.67 15.90
N GLU A 487 -49.93 16.22 15.13
CA GLU A 487 -49.82 15.32 13.98
C GLU A 487 -48.87 15.86 12.90
N ASP A 488 -48.35 14.90 12.12
CA ASP A 488 -47.54 15.06 10.93
C ASP A 488 -48.06 16.11 9.92
N GLY A 489 -47.14 16.86 9.32
CA GLY A 489 -47.41 17.74 8.18
C GLY A 489 -46.14 18.13 7.43
N GLU A 490 -46.06 17.71 6.17
CA GLU A 490 -44.99 17.90 5.20
C GLU A 490 -44.55 19.36 4.96
N GLY A 491 -43.29 19.52 4.53
CA GLY A 491 -42.91 20.51 3.51
C GLY A 491 -42.44 21.89 4.00
N GLY A 492 -41.13 22.14 3.92
CA GLY A 492 -40.58 23.48 4.11
C GLY A 492 -39.06 23.55 3.98
N GLU A 493 -38.57 23.56 2.75
CA GLU A 493 -37.19 23.92 2.40
C GLU A 493 -36.77 25.26 3.04
N SER A 494 -35.56 25.31 3.61
CA SER A 494 -34.74 26.52 3.46
C SER A 494 -33.27 26.12 3.27
N LYS A 495 -32.76 26.58 2.13
CA LYS A 495 -31.44 26.39 1.56
C LYS A 495 -30.36 27.08 2.40
N PHE A 496 -29.18 26.46 2.46
CA PHE A 496 -27.91 27.17 2.26
C PHE A 496 -27.07 26.37 1.27
N ALA A 497 -26.90 26.96 0.08
CA ALA A 497 -25.77 26.76 -0.84
C ALA A 497 -24.55 27.50 -0.23
N ASP A 498 -23.27 27.32 -0.58
CA ASP A 498 -22.51 26.91 -1.77
C ASP A 498 -21.25 26.14 -1.26
N ASP A 499 -20.37 25.46 -1.99
CA ASP A 499 -19.90 25.60 -3.37
C ASP A 499 -19.11 24.32 -3.74
N GLU A 500 -19.49 23.66 -4.84
CA GLU A 500 -18.67 22.67 -5.56
C GLU A 500 -18.25 23.32 -6.88
N SER A 501 -16.96 23.66 -7.01
CA SER A 501 -16.23 23.81 -8.27
C SER A 501 -14.73 23.87 -7.89
N VAL A 502 -13.74 23.25 -8.53
CA VAL A 502 -13.47 22.83 -9.90
C VAL A 502 -12.33 21.79 -9.81
N TYR A 503 -12.38 20.70 -10.58
CA TYR A 503 -11.30 20.24 -11.48
C TYR A 503 -11.77 19.00 -12.24
N GLY A 504 -12.35 19.23 -13.41
CA GLY A 504 -12.35 18.30 -14.52
C GLY A 504 -11.52 18.91 -15.66
N GLU A 505 -10.49 18.22 -16.10
CA GLU A 505 -10.39 17.53 -17.39
C GLU A 505 -9.21 16.54 -17.37
#